data_AF-A0A822CM01-F1
#
_entry.id   AF-A0A822CM01-F1
#
_cell.length_a   1.000
_cell.length_b   1.000
_cell.length_c   1.000
_cell.angle_alpha   90.00
_cell.angle_beta   90.00
_cell.angle_gamma   90.00
#
_symmetry.space_group_name_H-M   'P 1'
#
loop_
_entity.id
_entity.type
_entity.pdbx_description
1 polymer ?
#
loop_
_entity_poly.entity_id
_entity_poly.type
_entity_poly.pdbx_seq_one_letter_code
_entity_poly.pdbx_strand_id
1 'polypeptide(L)'
;MFYEAYLSLLLAHLEKYQFFDAYIFLANNQDDNIQNNLSKLWIDSLKTSLETINVTLMNLDVIDISFIFGLQLPYEYDSRLDQMHTSNIYNDKFLQIIFNDQIWFQLYFHDQIAMHLAEVKIQLSTDFVFDLLTNNPTRIIKQYKRLFLVEHIELTEILRLFETSLQLINEEQIRNIIKKQWVEIPPSMIQSSEFYTLVLVNSEQFYLLPPKTTTLKKQPIFECKGDPMIETSLMNLIELILSPSVIQQVKNIQQVTTTYSLIAQGIRDLDSYMVNNLEKLRSFLSFVRCLTTLLPHRALEVLKDVSKSGFDAKFHLCSSIHYFITQLQERIKSEQSTVDENIIHRALVKLELDFLKDWLADNGDSYGEILTLMNDENNDLWFYSAKIFTIIDNKLDLTSTLKENHGNLPSNDEYKHLNQSLEIPNISTRKIERLMVNRLHMHLMLSVQGNEIGQQLTDEYPYFIENFREIQSGNKLDVGQMISLLAWLKYYAQMYAFALNNDSRDDVLSELDRFLTNGDTPFCSTIKLFIIKQILQMSKLTLKDLREIYVNRNLLWIRPFFQRLRDQQATNVRQTLILPLPLFECREV
;
A
#
# COMPACT_ATOMS: atom_id res chain seq x y z
N MET A 1 -68.95 17.89 -0.47
CA MET A 1 -68.26 17.10 0.57
C MET A 1 -67.72 15.76 0.06
N PHE A 2 -68.54 14.76 -0.33
CA PHE A 2 -68.00 13.45 -0.76
C PHE A 2 -67.02 13.56 -1.93
N TYR A 3 -67.40 14.20 -3.03
CA TYR A 3 -66.50 14.37 -4.20
C TYR A 3 -65.28 15.26 -3.94
N GLU A 4 -65.35 16.19 -2.98
CA GLU A 4 -64.24 17.10 -2.65
C GLU A 4 -63.13 16.38 -1.88
N ALA A 5 -63.49 15.42 -1.02
CA ALA A 5 -62.51 14.60 -0.29
C ALA A 5 -61.74 13.66 -1.23
N TYR A 6 -62.42 13.03 -2.19
CA TYR A 6 -61.77 12.20 -3.22
C TYR A 6 -60.87 13.02 -4.14
N LEU A 7 -61.32 14.22 -4.54
CA LEU A 7 -60.50 15.11 -5.34
C LEU A 7 -59.26 15.57 -4.56
N SER A 8 -59.41 15.93 -3.28
CA SER A 8 -58.28 16.35 -2.44
C SER A 8 -57.30 15.21 -2.19
N LEU A 9 -57.78 13.98 -1.98
CA LEU A 9 -56.94 12.78 -1.86
C LEU A 9 -56.17 12.51 -3.16
N LEU A 10 -56.85 12.63 -4.31
CA LEU A 10 -56.21 12.47 -5.62
C LEU A 10 -55.13 13.54 -5.83
N LEU A 11 -55.43 14.82 -5.60
CA LEU A 11 -54.47 15.91 -5.75
C LEU A 11 -53.28 15.75 -4.80
N ALA A 12 -53.53 15.38 -3.53
CA ALA A 12 -52.49 15.10 -2.56
C ALA A 12 -51.61 13.91 -2.97
N HIS A 13 -52.20 12.86 -3.53
CA HIS A 13 -51.46 11.70 -4.05
C HIS A 13 -50.62 12.08 -5.27
N LEU A 14 -51.17 12.85 -6.21
CA LEU A 14 -50.43 13.32 -7.38
C LEU A 14 -49.28 14.25 -7.01
N GLU A 15 -49.48 15.14 -6.04
CA GLU A 15 -48.45 16.02 -5.50
C GLU A 15 -47.35 15.24 -4.76
N LYS A 16 -47.74 14.23 -3.96
CA LYS A 16 -46.80 13.34 -3.23
C LYS A 16 -45.77 12.69 -4.15
N TYR A 17 -46.16 12.36 -5.39
CA TYR A 17 -45.31 11.76 -6.42
C TYR A 17 -44.90 12.75 -7.54
N GLN A 18 -45.09 14.05 -7.34
CA GLN A 18 -44.68 15.12 -8.27
C GLN A 18 -45.23 15.01 -9.70
N PHE A 19 -46.42 14.44 -9.88
CA PHE A 19 -47.01 14.28 -11.21
C PHE A 19 -47.31 15.63 -11.89
N PHE A 20 -47.59 16.69 -11.12
CA PHE A 20 -47.83 18.03 -11.67
C PHE A 20 -46.56 18.66 -12.26
N ASP A 21 -45.47 18.65 -11.50
CA ASP A 21 -44.18 19.17 -11.96
C ASP A 21 -43.65 18.37 -13.15
N ALA A 22 -43.79 17.04 -13.10
CA ALA A 22 -43.47 16.18 -14.22
C ALA A 22 -44.31 16.53 -15.46
N TYR A 23 -45.62 16.75 -15.33
CA TYR A 23 -46.47 17.13 -16.46
C TYR A 23 -46.09 18.49 -17.06
N ILE A 24 -45.77 19.48 -16.22
CA ILE A 24 -45.34 20.80 -16.68
C ILE A 24 -44.02 20.71 -17.44
N PHE A 25 -43.06 19.91 -16.96
CA PHE A 25 -41.81 19.63 -17.67
C PHE A 25 -42.07 19.00 -19.05
N LEU A 26 -43.01 18.04 -19.13
CA LEU A 26 -43.39 17.38 -20.40
C LEU A 26 -44.02 18.32 -21.41
N ALA A 27 -44.94 19.17 -20.94
CA ALA A 27 -45.62 20.14 -21.79
C ALA A 27 -44.65 21.16 -22.39
N ASN A 28 -43.52 21.41 -21.71
CA ASN A 28 -42.53 22.41 -22.11
C ASN A 28 -41.32 21.82 -22.87
N ASN A 29 -41.24 20.50 -23.05
CA ASN A 29 -40.12 19.86 -23.73
C ASN A 29 -40.24 20.02 -25.25
N GLN A 30 -39.16 20.45 -25.92
CA GLN A 30 -39.16 20.81 -27.35
C GLN A 30 -38.75 19.66 -28.28
N ASP A 31 -38.28 18.54 -27.73
CA ASP A 31 -37.94 17.34 -28.50
C ASP A 31 -39.17 16.41 -28.59
N ASP A 32 -39.77 16.32 -29.79
CA ASP A 32 -40.97 15.54 -30.05
C ASP A 32 -40.81 14.04 -29.73
N ASN A 33 -39.60 13.48 -29.83
CA ASN A 33 -39.37 12.06 -29.59
C ASN A 33 -39.26 11.77 -28.08
N ILE A 34 -38.57 12.65 -27.36
CA ILE A 34 -38.47 12.61 -25.90
C ILE A 34 -39.83 12.88 -25.27
N GLN A 35 -40.56 13.89 -25.75
CA GLN A 35 -41.88 14.26 -25.28
C GLN A 35 -42.90 13.12 -25.45
N ASN A 36 -42.93 12.47 -26.61
CA ASN A 36 -43.85 11.36 -26.88
C ASN A 36 -43.60 10.14 -25.98
N ASN A 37 -42.34 9.84 -25.69
CA ASN A 37 -41.98 8.70 -24.84
C ASN A 37 -42.21 9.00 -23.35
N LEU A 38 -41.86 10.19 -22.89
CA LEU A 38 -42.16 10.58 -21.52
C LEU A 38 -43.65 10.77 -21.26
N SER A 39 -44.43 11.19 -22.26
CA SER A 39 -45.89 11.27 -22.13
C SER A 39 -46.49 9.88 -21.90
N LYS A 40 -46.00 8.85 -22.60
CA LYS A 40 -46.39 7.46 -22.34
C LYS A 40 -45.99 7.01 -20.93
N LEU A 41 -44.77 7.33 -20.51
CA LEU A 41 -44.27 7.04 -19.16
C LEU A 41 -45.13 7.69 -18.08
N TRP A 42 -45.44 8.97 -18.24
CA TRP A 42 -46.22 9.73 -17.28
C TRP A 42 -47.63 9.14 -17.15
N ILE A 43 -48.26 8.79 -18.27
CA ILE A 43 -49.58 8.13 -18.28
C ILE A 43 -49.52 6.76 -17.60
N ASP A 44 -48.50 5.95 -17.86
CA ASP A 44 -48.37 4.61 -17.29
C ASP A 44 -48.00 4.63 -15.81
N SER A 45 -47.14 5.56 -15.39
CA SER A 45 -46.78 5.78 -13.98
C SER A 45 -47.97 6.35 -13.21
N LEU A 46 -48.73 7.26 -13.83
CA LEU A 46 -49.98 7.78 -13.29
C LEU A 46 -50.94 6.61 -13.03
N LYS A 47 -51.25 5.79 -14.04
CA LYS A 47 -52.15 4.64 -13.88
C LYS A 47 -51.72 3.70 -12.76
N THR A 48 -50.44 3.30 -12.75
CA THR A 48 -49.89 2.42 -11.71
C THR A 48 -49.98 3.06 -10.32
N SER A 49 -49.64 4.35 -10.20
CA SER A 49 -49.72 5.05 -8.91
C SER A 49 -51.16 5.19 -8.41
N LEU A 50 -52.13 5.39 -9.30
CA LEU A 50 -53.55 5.49 -8.95
C LEU A 50 -54.11 4.17 -8.41
N GLU A 51 -53.57 3.02 -8.84
CA GLU A 51 -53.93 1.70 -8.31
C GLU A 51 -53.49 1.50 -6.85
N THR A 52 -52.54 2.31 -6.37
CA THR A 52 -51.98 2.24 -5.00
C THR A 52 -52.55 3.29 -4.05
N ILE A 53 -53.54 4.09 -4.48
CA ILE A 53 -54.15 5.11 -3.62
C ILE A 53 -54.73 4.45 -2.37
N ASN A 54 -54.18 4.83 -1.22
CA ASN A 54 -54.70 4.34 0.05
C ASN A 54 -55.98 5.10 0.43
N VAL A 55 -57.11 4.53 0.03
CA VAL A 55 -58.45 5.05 0.29
C VAL A 55 -58.80 5.13 1.79
N THR A 56 -58.03 4.53 2.71
CA THR A 56 -58.27 4.66 4.16
C THR A 56 -57.93 6.04 4.71
N LEU A 57 -57.15 6.84 3.98
CA LEU A 57 -56.78 8.21 4.34
C LEU A 57 -57.94 9.22 4.23
N MET A 58 -59.08 8.83 3.64
CA MET A 58 -60.28 9.68 3.50
C MET A 58 -60.92 10.08 4.83
N ASN A 59 -60.62 9.35 5.91
CA ASN A 59 -61.21 9.57 7.23
C ASN A 59 -60.30 10.41 8.16
N LEU A 60 -59.21 10.97 7.63
CA LEU A 60 -58.28 11.81 8.40
C LEU A 60 -58.60 13.29 8.18
N ASP A 61 -58.67 14.07 9.26
CA ASP A 61 -58.91 15.52 9.22
C ASP A 61 -57.71 16.29 8.62
N VAL A 62 -56.52 15.68 8.58
CA VAL A 62 -55.29 16.23 8.01
C VAL A 62 -54.55 15.13 7.25
N ILE A 63 -54.26 15.36 5.96
CA ILE A 63 -53.41 14.49 5.14
C ILE A 63 -51.99 15.07 5.20
N ASP A 64 -51.09 14.41 5.91
CA ASP A 64 -49.68 14.81 5.97
C ASP A 64 -48.95 14.27 4.73
N ILE A 65 -48.55 15.17 3.83
CA ILE A 65 -47.91 14.80 2.56
C ILE A 65 -46.40 14.79 2.77
N SER A 66 -45.85 13.62 3.09
CA SER A 66 -44.41 13.38 3.02
C SER A 66 -44.01 13.29 1.54
N PHE A 67 -43.26 14.27 1.04
CA PHE A 67 -42.66 14.17 -0.29
C PHE A 67 -41.75 12.95 -0.37
N ILE A 68 -42.03 12.05 -1.32
CA ILE A 68 -41.11 10.96 -1.63
C ILE A 68 -40.14 11.51 -2.68
N PHE A 69 -39.06 12.11 -2.23
CA PHE A 69 -37.88 12.30 -3.07
C PHE A 69 -37.07 11.00 -3.04
N GLY A 70 -36.76 10.47 -4.22
CA GLY A 70 -35.87 9.31 -4.36
C GLY A 70 -36.59 8.07 -4.89
N LEU A 71 -36.72 8.00 -6.20
CA LEU A 71 -36.88 6.73 -6.90
C LEU A 71 -35.52 6.04 -6.95
N GLN A 72 -35.19 5.31 -5.88
CA GLN A 72 -34.04 4.41 -5.87
C GLN A 72 -34.31 3.27 -6.86
N LEU A 73 -33.43 3.09 -7.85
CA LEU A 73 -33.50 1.88 -8.69
C LEU A 73 -33.02 0.64 -7.93
N PRO A 74 -33.43 -0.55 -8.42
CA PRO A 74 -33.12 -1.84 -7.81
C PRO A 74 -31.61 -2.11 -7.80
N TYR A 75 -31.13 -2.50 -6.62
CA TYR A 75 -29.86 -3.21 -6.48
C TYR A 75 -30.03 -4.59 -7.12
N GLU A 76 -29.19 -4.92 -8.11
CA GLU A 76 -29.03 -6.29 -8.60
C GLU A 76 -28.32 -7.12 -7.52
N TYR A 77 -29.03 -7.46 -6.45
CA TYR A 77 -28.66 -8.56 -5.56
C TYR A 77 -29.88 -9.48 -5.44
N ASP A 78 -29.65 -10.74 -5.81
CA ASP A 78 -30.58 -11.87 -5.98
C ASP A 78 -31.40 -12.27 -4.72
N SER A 79 -31.50 -11.40 -3.72
CA SER A 79 -32.26 -11.64 -2.48
C SER A 79 -33.20 -10.49 -2.05
N ARG A 80 -33.30 -9.40 -2.83
CA ARG A 80 -34.21 -8.27 -2.54
C ARG A 80 -35.21 -7.89 -3.64
N LEU A 81 -35.25 -8.64 -4.75
CA LEU A 81 -36.21 -8.43 -5.84
C LEU A 81 -37.67 -8.46 -5.36
N ASP A 82 -38.01 -9.36 -4.43
CA ASP A 82 -39.40 -9.51 -3.95
C ASP A 82 -39.88 -8.34 -3.07
N GLN A 83 -38.99 -7.61 -2.39
CA GLN A 83 -39.38 -6.44 -1.59
C GLN A 83 -39.49 -5.16 -2.45
N MET A 84 -38.77 -5.07 -3.59
CA MET A 84 -38.67 -3.85 -4.40
C MET A 84 -39.76 -3.69 -5.47
N HIS A 85 -40.44 -4.76 -5.88
CA HIS A 85 -41.64 -4.66 -6.73
C HIS A 85 -42.75 -3.79 -6.09
N THR A 86 -42.68 -3.53 -4.78
CA THR A 86 -43.68 -2.73 -4.05
C THR A 86 -43.36 -1.22 -3.96
N SER A 87 -42.16 -0.76 -4.34
CA SER A 87 -41.72 0.64 -4.14
C SER A 87 -41.30 1.40 -5.40
N ASN A 88 -41.14 0.74 -6.55
CA ASN A 88 -40.77 1.39 -7.81
C ASN A 88 -42.02 1.79 -8.62
N ILE A 89 -42.18 3.08 -8.95
CA ILE A 89 -43.31 3.55 -9.76
C ILE A 89 -43.11 3.32 -11.27
N TYR A 90 -41.91 2.95 -11.69
CA TYR A 90 -41.59 2.65 -13.09
C TYR A 90 -41.86 1.17 -13.40
N ASN A 91 -42.77 0.91 -14.34
CA ASN A 91 -43.10 -0.44 -14.83
C ASN A 91 -41.86 -1.13 -15.44
N ASP A 92 -41.74 -2.47 -15.31
CA ASP A 92 -40.66 -3.28 -15.89
C ASP A 92 -40.44 -3.03 -17.39
N LYS A 93 -41.51 -2.71 -18.13
CA LYS A 93 -41.45 -2.33 -19.55
C LYS A 93 -40.64 -1.04 -19.79
N PHE A 94 -40.68 -0.09 -18.87
CA PHE A 94 -39.94 1.16 -18.98
C PHE A 94 -38.47 1.01 -18.60
N LEU A 95 -38.16 0.16 -17.62
CA LEU A 95 -36.76 -0.22 -17.34
C LEU A 95 -36.12 -0.85 -18.58
N GLN A 96 -36.87 -1.69 -19.32
CA GLN A 96 -36.40 -2.21 -20.60
C GLN A 96 -36.18 -1.09 -21.64
N ILE A 97 -37.02 -0.06 -21.71
CA ILE A 97 -36.81 1.08 -22.60
C ILE A 97 -35.55 1.87 -22.21
N ILE A 98 -35.38 2.23 -20.93
CA ILE A 98 -34.19 2.93 -20.44
C ILE A 98 -32.92 2.15 -20.74
N PHE A 99 -32.93 0.84 -20.53
CA PHE A 99 -31.73 0.02 -20.67
C PHE A 99 -31.43 -0.43 -22.10
N ASN A 100 -32.38 -0.28 -23.01
CA ASN A 100 -32.21 -0.59 -24.44
C ASN A 100 -31.98 0.66 -25.30
N ASP A 101 -32.14 1.87 -24.75
CA ASP A 101 -31.92 3.13 -25.45
C ASP A 101 -30.82 3.96 -24.76
N GLN A 102 -29.81 4.35 -25.53
CA GLN A 102 -28.62 5.03 -25.03
C GLN A 102 -28.92 6.44 -24.48
N ILE A 103 -29.85 7.17 -25.09
CA ILE A 103 -30.20 8.54 -24.67
C ILE A 103 -30.95 8.48 -23.34
N TRP A 104 -31.92 7.57 -23.24
CA TRP A 104 -32.66 7.35 -21.99
C TRP A 104 -31.75 6.88 -20.86
N PHE A 105 -30.82 5.98 -21.15
CA PHE A 105 -29.85 5.51 -20.17
C PHE A 105 -28.97 6.64 -19.65
N GLN A 106 -28.47 7.54 -20.51
CA GLN A 106 -27.60 8.65 -20.11
C GLN A 106 -28.31 9.65 -19.18
N LEU A 107 -29.53 10.05 -19.50
CA LEU A 107 -30.33 10.94 -18.64
C LEU A 107 -30.60 10.29 -17.29
N TYR A 108 -31.05 9.04 -17.32
CA TYR A 108 -31.29 8.26 -16.11
C TYR A 108 -30.03 8.10 -15.26
N PHE A 109 -28.88 7.81 -15.88
CA PHE A 109 -27.62 7.61 -15.19
C PHE A 109 -27.10 8.89 -14.53
N HIS A 110 -27.28 10.04 -15.17
CA HIS A 110 -26.97 11.36 -14.60
C HIS A 110 -27.78 11.63 -13.33
N ASP A 111 -29.09 11.38 -13.34
CA ASP A 111 -29.95 11.57 -12.17
C ASP A 111 -29.52 10.67 -11.00
N GLN A 112 -29.16 9.41 -11.28
CA GLN A 112 -28.66 8.50 -10.23
C GLN A 112 -27.36 8.99 -9.61
N ILE A 113 -26.43 9.49 -10.42
CA ILE A 113 -25.19 10.09 -9.91
C ILE A 113 -25.53 11.28 -9.00
N ALA A 114 -26.44 12.17 -9.42
CA ALA A 114 -26.85 13.31 -8.59
C ALA A 114 -27.43 12.87 -7.24
N MET A 115 -28.30 11.84 -7.24
CA MET A 115 -28.86 11.28 -6.02
C MET A 115 -27.79 10.70 -5.11
N HIS A 116 -26.88 9.87 -5.65
CA HIS A 116 -25.78 9.28 -4.89
C HIS A 116 -24.87 10.34 -4.26
N LEU A 117 -24.47 11.35 -5.03
CA LEU A 117 -23.65 12.46 -4.53
C LEU A 117 -24.34 13.19 -3.37
N ALA A 118 -25.66 13.38 -3.44
CA ALA A 118 -26.44 13.98 -2.36
C ALA A 118 -26.53 13.06 -1.12
N GLU A 119 -26.79 11.77 -1.32
CA GLU A 119 -26.89 10.78 -0.23
C GLU A 119 -25.57 10.66 0.55
N VAL A 120 -24.44 10.56 -0.15
CA VAL A 120 -23.12 10.43 0.49
C VAL A 120 -22.50 11.79 0.81
N LYS A 121 -23.08 12.91 0.38
CA LYS A 121 -22.58 14.27 0.63
C LYS A 121 -21.18 14.48 0.04
N ILE A 122 -21.04 14.21 -1.26
CA ILE A 122 -19.87 14.54 -2.06
C ILE A 122 -20.17 15.82 -2.86
N GLN A 123 -19.25 16.78 -2.85
CA GLN A 123 -19.43 18.12 -3.43
C GLN A 123 -19.02 18.24 -4.91
N LEU A 124 -18.61 17.15 -5.55
CA LEU A 124 -18.32 17.12 -6.99
C LEU A 124 -19.58 17.40 -7.80
N SER A 125 -19.45 18.03 -8.97
CA SER A 125 -20.58 18.17 -9.88
C SER A 125 -20.98 16.83 -10.49
N THR A 126 -22.29 16.66 -10.74
CA THR A 126 -22.82 15.47 -11.43
C THR A 126 -22.19 15.34 -12.83
N ASP A 127 -21.97 16.45 -13.53
CA ASP A 127 -21.36 16.45 -14.87
C ASP A 127 -19.91 15.93 -14.87
N PHE A 128 -19.14 16.25 -13.83
CA PHE A 128 -17.78 15.73 -13.67
C PHE A 128 -17.79 14.22 -13.49
N VAL A 129 -18.64 13.71 -12.58
CA VAL A 129 -18.73 12.27 -12.31
C VAL A 129 -19.29 11.53 -13.51
N PHE A 130 -20.28 12.11 -14.20
CA PHE A 130 -20.81 11.56 -15.44
C PHE A 130 -19.69 11.39 -16.47
N ASP A 131 -18.93 12.45 -16.77
CA ASP A 131 -17.81 12.39 -17.71
C ASP A 131 -16.75 11.35 -17.29
N LEU A 132 -16.36 11.31 -16.01
CA LEU A 132 -15.40 10.32 -15.49
C LEU A 132 -15.88 8.90 -15.77
N LEU A 133 -17.18 8.63 -15.60
CA LEU A 133 -17.72 7.30 -15.74
C LEU A 133 -18.02 6.91 -17.19
N THR A 134 -18.48 7.84 -18.03
CA THR A 134 -18.99 7.57 -19.39
C THR A 134 -18.01 7.81 -20.52
N ASN A 135 -16.83 8.38 -20.26
CA ASN A 135 -15.84 8.64 -21.30
C ASN A 135 -15.16 7.36 -21.85
N ASN A 136 -15.43 6.18 -21.28
CA ASN A 136 -14.92 4.92 -21.81
C ASN A 136 -15.77 4.42 -23.00
N PRO A 137 -15.28 4.51 -24.25
CA PRO A 137 -16.07 4.17 -25.44
C PRO A 137 -16.31 2.67 -25.61
N THR A 138 -15.52 1.81 -24.96
CA THR A 138 -15.70 0.35 -25.05
C THR A 138 -16.75 -0.17 -24.07
N ARG A 139 -17.23 0.68 -23.16
CA ARG A 139 -18.23 0.29 -22.17
C ARG A 139 -19.62 0.17 -22.77
N ILE A 140 -20.27 -0.96 -22.46
CA ILE A 140 -21.67 -1.20 -22.75
C ILE A 140 -22.52 -0.80 -21.53
N ILE A 141 -23.80 -0.45 -21.74
CA ILE A 141 -24.80 -0.14 -20.69
C ILE A 141 -24.71 -1.08 -19.48
N LYS A 142 -24.55 -2.39 -19.69
CA LYS A 142 -24.42 -3.39 -18.62
C LYS A 142 -23.21 -3.16 -17.69
N GLN A 143 -22.09 -2.65 -18.22
CA GLN A 143 -20.88 -2.38 -17.43
C GLN A 143 -21.02 -1.08 -16.61
N TYR A 144 -21.69 -0.05 -17.15
CA TYR A 144 -22.04 1.15 -16.39
C TYR A 144 -22.91 0.82 -15.18
N LYS A 145 -23.87 -0.10 -15.34
CA LYS A 145 -24.69 -0.61 -14.24
C LYS A 145 -23.85 -1.28 -13.16
N ARG A 146 -22.93 -2.17 -13.54
CA ARG A 146 -22.09 -2.89 -12.57
C ARG A 146 -21.27 -1.94 -11.70
N LEU A 147 -20.66 -0.93 -12.31
CA LEU A 147 -19.84 0.03 -11.58
C LEU A 147 -20.65 0.84 -10.55
N PHE A 148 -21.89 1.20 -10.89
CA PHE A 148 -22.75 1.95 -9.97
C PHE A 148 -23.47 1.05 -8.95
N LEU A 149 -23.81 -0.20 -9.30
CA LEU A 149 -24.67 -1.05 -8.46
C LEU A 149 -23.91 -2.11 -7.64
N VAL A 150 -22.70 -2.50 -8.06
CA VAL A 150 -21.91 -3.58 -7.44
C VAL A 150 -20.67 -3.05 -6.73
N GLU A 151 -20.01 -2.03 -7.29
CA GLU A 151 -18.74 -1.47 -6.79
C GLU A 151 -18.94 -0.10 -6.11
N HIS A 152 -20.15 0.19 -5.63
CA HIS A 152 -20.57 1.52 -5.16
C HIS A 152 -19.73 2.07 -3.98
N ILE A 153 -19.23 1.20 -3.11
CA ILE A 153 -18.35 1.60 -1.98
C ILE A 153 -17.02 2.13 -2.51
N GLU A 154 -16.37 1.36 -3.37
CA GLU A 154 -15.08 1.73 -3.95
C GLU A 154 -15.21 2.93 -4.91
N LEU A 155 -16.31 3.02 -5.67
CA LEU A 155 -16.65 4.22 -6.45
C LEU A 155 -16.76 5.45 -5.54
N THR A 156 -17.41 5.33 -4.39
CA THR A 156 -17.51 6.42 -3.43
C THR A 156 -16.14 6.87 -2.94
N GLU A 157 -15.24 5.93 -2.65
CA GLU A 157 -13.86 6.22 -2.25
C GLU A 157 -13.08 6.94 -3.36
N ILE A 158 -13.23 6.50 -4.61
CA ILE A 158 -12.66 7.18 -5.78
C ILE A 158 -13.17 8.62 -5.89
N LEU A 159 -14.47 8.84 -5.74
CA LEU A 159 -15.05 10.18 -5.79
C LEU A 159 -14.53 11.06 -4.64
N ARG A 160 -14.33 10.49 -3.44
CA ARG A 160 -13.69 11.20 -2.32
C ARG A 160 -12.25 11.58 -2.60
N LEU A 161 -11.50 10.79 -3.37
CA LEU A 161 -10.13 11.15 -3.79
C LEU A 161 -10.13 12.40 -4.67
N PHE A 162 -11.04 12.46 -5.65
CA PHE A 162 -11.20 13.65 -6.50
C PHE A 162 -11.68 14.86 -5.69
N GLU A 163 -12.66 14.69 -4.80
CA GLU A 163 -13.11 15.78 -3.91
C GLU A 163 -11.96 16.29 -3.02
N THR A 164 -11.16 15.40 -2.47
CA THR A 164 -9.99 15.76 -1.64
C THR A 164 -8.99 16.61 -2.42
N SER A 165 -8.81 16.32 -3.71
CA SER A 165 -7.92 17.08 -4.58
C SER A 165 -8.38 18.52 -4.83
N LEU A 166 -9.68 18.81 -4.69
CA LEU A 166 -10.24 20.17 -4.88
C LEU A 166 -9.69 21.20 -3.90
N GLN A 167 -9.01 20.74 -2.85
CA GLN A 167 -8.24 21.61 -1.96
C GLN A 167 -7.07 22.30 -2.66
N LEU A 168 -6.49 21.69 -3.69
CA LEU A 168 -5.31 22.18 -4.40
C LEU A 168 -5.61 22.65 -5.84
N ILE A 169 -6.63 22.06 -6.46
CA ILE A 169 -7.00 22.27 -7.86
C ILE A 169 -8.50 22.52 -7.98
N ASN A 170 -8.96 22.97 -9.15
CA ASN A 170 -10.39 23.08 -9.41
C ASN A 170 -10.91 21.92 -10.27
N GLU A 171 -12.22 21.72 -10.24
CA GLU A 171 -12.87 20.62 -10.94
C GLU A 171 -12.71 20.72 -12.47
N GLU A 172 -12.73 21.93 -13.01
CA GLU A 172 -12.58 22.19 -14.45
C GLU A 172 -11.22 21.73 -14.97
N GLN A 173 -10.14 21.93 -14.20
CA GLN A 173 -8.80 21.47 -14.54
C GLN A 173 -8.76 19.94 -14.67
N ILE A 174 -9.36 19.22 -13.73
CA ILE A 174 -9.40 17.75 -13.76
C ILE A 174 -10.24 17.28 -14.95
N ARG A 175 -11.44 17.85 -15.12
CA ARG A 175 -12.37 17.52 -16.20
C ARG A 175 -11.72 17.70 -17.57
N ASN A 176 -10.97 18.78 -17.75
CA ASN A 176 -10.24 19.06 -18.99
C ASN A 176 -9.15 18.03 -19.29
N ILE A 177 -8.50 17.46 -18.27
CA ILE A 177 -7.54 16.38 -18.46
C ILE A 177 -8.28 15.11 -18.82
N ILE A 178 -9.32 14.72 -18.07
CA ILE A 178 -10.13 13.52 -18.34
C ILE A 178 -10.60 13.49 -19.80
N LYS A 179 -11.11 14.61 -20.32
CA LYS A 179 -11.56 14.71 -21.72
C LYS A 179 -10.44 14.53 -22.76
N LYS A 180 -9.18 14.78 -22.39
CA LYS A 180 -8.01 14.69 -23.26
C LYS A 180 -7.23 13.39 -23.09
N GLN A 181 -7.59 12.55 -22.11
CA GLN A 181 -6.86 11.33 -21.77
C GLN A 181 -6.97 10.24 -22.83
N TRP A 182 -7.95 10.32 -23.73
CA TRP A 182 -8.24 9.28 -24.71
C TRP A 182 -7.95 9.72 -26.14
N VAL A 183 -7.31 8.82 -26.90
CA VAL A 183 -7.02 9.02 -28.31
C VAL A 183 -7.40 7.75 -29.09
N GLU A 184 -8.40 7.87 -29.97
CA GLU A 184 -8.71 6.89 -31.02
C GLU A 184 -8.25 7.45 -32.36
N ILE A 185 -6.97 7.25 -32.67
CA ILE A 185 -6.35 7.73 -33.91
C ILE A 185 -5.25 6.72 -34.29
N PRO A 186 -4.90 6.53 -35.57
CA PRO A 186 -3.72 5.75 -35.95
C PRO A 186 -2.48 6.12 -35.11
N PRO A 187 -1.65 5.14 -34.71
CA PRO A 187 -0.45 5.33 -33.88
C PRO A 187 0.50 6.46 -34.33
N SER A 188 0.43 6.87 -35.59
CA SER A 188 1.25 7.92 -36.20
C SER A 188 0.87 9.35 -35.82
N MET A 189 -0.29 9.58 -35.19
CA MET A 189 -0.77 10.92 -34.81
C MET A 189 -0.72 11.19 -33.30
N ILE A 190 -0.09 10.32 -32.53
CA ILE A 190 0.04 10.45 -31.08
C ILE A 190 0.93 11.65 -30.76
N GLN A 191 0.36 12.64 -30.07
CA GLN A 191 1.07 13.81 -29.61
C GLN A 191 1.67 13.60 -28.21
N SER A 192 2.76 14.31 -27.92
CA SER A 192 3.36 14.33 -26.59
C SER A 192 2.42 15.02 -25.59
N SER A 193 2.20 14.41 -24.44
CA SER A 193 1.36 14.92 -23.34
C SER A 193 2.16 14.96 -22.04
N GLU A 194 1.92 15.93 -21.16
CA GLU A 194 2.46 15.93 -19.79
C GLU A 194 1.72 14.92 -18.89
N PHE A 195 0.65 14.31 -19.39
CA PHE A 195 -0.21 13.36 -18.70
C PHE A 195 -0.14 11.98 -19.38
N TYR A 196 -0.55 10.96 -18.64
CA TYR A 196 -0.79 9.63 -19.19
C TYR A 196 -1.93 9.68 -20.21
N THR A 197 -1.70 9.02 -21.36
CA THR A 197 -2.67 8.94 -22.45
C THR A 197 -3.07 7.49 -22.67
N LEU A 198 -4.38 7.23 -22.63
CA LEU A 198 -4.98 5.95 -22.98
C LEU A 198 -5.25 5.90 -24.49
N VAL A 199 -4.64 4.93 -25.16
CA VAL A 199 -4.79 4.74 -26.61
C VAL A 199 -5.50 3.41 -26.86
N LEU A 200 -6.60 3.47 -27.62
CA LEU A 200 -7.33 2.28 -28.05
C LEU A 200 -6.88 1.89 -29.46
N VAL A 201 -6.31 0.70 -29.62
CA VAL A 201 -5.85 0.19 -30.92
C VAL A 201 -6.78 -0.94 -31.38
N ASN A 202 -7.22 -0.86 -32.64
CA ASN A 202 -8.12 -1.83 -33.28
C ASN A 202 -9.45 -2.06 -32.51
N SER A 203 -9.89 -1.09 -31.72
CA SER A 203 -11.12 -1.14 -30.92
C SER A 203 -11.19 -2.29 -29.89
N GLU A 204 -10.05 -2.93 -29.57
CA GLU A 204 -10.01 -4.10 -28.68
C GLU A 204 -8.98 -3.96 -27.54
N GLN A 205 -7.84 -3.30 -27.76
CA GLN A 205 -6.75 -3.29 -26.78
C GLN A 205 -6.37 -1.87 -26.36
N PHE A 206 -6.31 -1.68 -25.03
CA PHE A 206 -5.83 -0.44 -24.44
C PHE A 206 -4.31 -0.48 -24.25
N TYR A 207 -3.67 0.63 -24.62
CA TYR A 207 -2.27 0.91 -24.34
C TYR A 207 -2.19 2.17 -23.50
N LEU A 208 -1.36 2.15 -22.46
CA LEU A 208 -1.10 3.29 -21.62
C LEU A 208 0.23 3.92 -22.03
N LEU A 209 0.18 5.17 -22.48
CA LEU A 209 1.37 5.95 -22.77
C LEU A 209 1.76 6.79 -21.55
N PRO A 210 2.98 6.65 -21.02
CA PRO A 210 3.50 7.55 -20.01
C PRO A 210 3.62 8.99 -20.54
N PRO A 211 3.66 9.98 -19.63
CA PRO A 211 3.97 11.37 -19.99
C PRO A 211 5.20 11.47 -20.90
N LYS A 212 5.16 12.42 -21.83
CA LYS A 212 6.21 12.76 -22.81
C LYS A 212 6.57 11.64 -23.80
N THR A 213 5.70 10.64 -23.93
CA THR A 213 5.88 9.52 -24.86
C THR A 213 5.02 9.73 -26.12
N THR A 214 5.57 9.40 -27.29
CA THR A 214 4.89 9.57 -28.60
C THR A 214 4.77 8.28 -29.40
N THR A 215 5.24 7.14 -28.89
CA THR A 215 5.30 5.88 -29.67
C THR A 215 4.78 4.68 -28.90
N LEU A 216 4.03 3.82 -29.59
CA LEU A 216 3.47 2.57 -29.07
C LEU A 216 4.40 1.35 -29.23
N LYS A 217 5.44 1.42 -30.07
CA LYS A 217 6.22 0.25 -30.54
C LYS A 217 6.89 -0.59 -29.44
N LYS A 218 7.01 -0.07 -28.22
CA LYS A 218 7.66 -0.72 -27.08
C LYS A 218 6.79 -0.73 -25.82
N GLN A 219 5.54 -0.29 -25.92
CA GLN A 219 4.66 -0.20 -24.76
C GLN A 219 3.86 -1.50 -24.64
N PRO A 220 3.87 -2.14 -23.46
CA PRO A 220 3.02 -3.30 -23.22
C PRO A 220 1.54 -2.90 -23.29
N ILE A 221 0.69 -3.90 -23.48
CA ILE A 221 -0.75 -3.73 -23.30
C ILE A 221 -0.99 -3.25 -21.86
N PHE A 222 -1.93 -2.32 -21.68
CA PHE A 222 -2.23 -1.83 -20.35
C PHE A 222 -2.95 -2.92 -19.54
N GLU A 223 -2.24 -3.50 -18.58
CA GLU A 223 -2.76 -4.48 -17.64
C GLU A 223 -3.55 -3.77 -16.53
N CYS A 224 -4.81 -3.42 -16.81
CA CYS A 224 -5.72 -2.83 -15.83
C CYS A 224 -6.43 -3.91 -15.00
N LYS A 225 -6.67 -3.65 -13.71
CA LYS A 225 -7.51 -4.52 -12.86
C LYS A 225 -8.97 -4.07 -12.87
N GLY A 226 -9.18 -2.77 -12.85
CA GLY A 226 -10.49 -2.13 -12.85
C GLY A 226 -10.79 -1.51 -14.21
N ASP A 227 -11.31 -0.28 -14.19
CA ASP A 227 -11.59 0.46 -15.41
C ASP A 227 -10.37 1.25 -15.91
N PRO A 228 -9.95 1.09 -17.17
CA PRO A 228 -8.82 1.80 -17.74
C PRO A 228 -8.91 3.32 -17.67
N MET A 229 -10.10 3.91 -17.87
CA MET A 229 -10.29 5.36 -17.80
C MET A 229 -10.20 5.86 -16.37
N ILE A 230 -10.77 5.14 -15.41
CA ILE A 230 -10.69 5.51 -13.99
C ILE A 230 -9.25 5.38 -13.48
N GLU A 231 -8.57 4.26 -13.75
CA GLU A 231 -7.16 4.09 -13.36
C GLU A 231 -6.28 5.18 -13.97
N THR A 232 -6.44 5.47 -15.27
CA THR A 232 -5.72 6.55 -15.95
C THR A 232 -6.07 7.93 -15.38
N SER A 233 -7.33 8.15 -15.01
CA SER A 233 -7.77 9.41 -14.37
C SER A 233 -7.14 9.60 -13.00
N LEU A 234 -7.02 8.54 -12.20
CA LEU A 234 -6.33 8.55 -10.90
C LEU A 234 -4.82 8.78 -11.08
N MET A 235 -4.18 8.14 -12.07
CA MET A 235 -2.78 8.40 -12.39
C MET A 235 -2.56 9.86 -12.79
N ASN A 236 -3.45 10.42 -13.59
CA ASN A 236 -3.37 11.81 -14.02
C ASN A 236 -3.76 12.82 -12.96
N LEU A 237 -4.59 12.43 -11.99
CA LEU A 237 -4.81 13.22 -10.79
C LEU A 237 -3.49 13.44 -10.04
N ILE A 238 -2.69 12.38 -9.89
CA ILE A 238 -1.34 12.47 -9.30
C ILE A 238 -0.44 13.39 -10.12
N GLU A 239 -0.37 13.23 -11.45
CA GLU A 239 0.43 14.11 -12.30
C GLU A 239 0.00 15.59 -12.18
N LEU A 240 -1.31 15.85 -12.07
CA LEU A 240 -1.83 17.21 -11.96
C LEU A 240 -1.48 17.84 -10.62
N ILE A 241 -1.74 17.18 -9.49
CA ILE A 241 -1.48 17.76 -8.17
C ILE A 241 0.02 18.01 -7.94
N LEU A 242 0.88 17.19 -8.54
CA LEU A 242 2.34 17.32 -8.48
C LEU A 242 2.90 18.32 -9.51
N SER A 243 2.08 18.81 -10.44
CA SER A 243 2.55 19.67 -11.52
C SER A 243 3.09 21.01 -10.99
N PRO A 244 4.10 21.61 -11.67
CA PRO A 244 4.63 22.90 -11.26
C PRO A 244 3.58 24.00 -11.19
N SER A 245 2.61 24.00 -12.11
CA SER A 245 1.54 25.01 -12.13
C SER A 245 0.71 24.99 -10.85
N VAL A 246 0.38 23.81 -10.32
CA VAL A 246 -0.37 23.66 -9.07
C VAL A 246 0.50 24.01 -7.87
N ILE A 247 1.72 23.48 -7.78
CA ILE A 247 2.64 23.73 -6.65
C ILE A 247 2.93 25.24 -6.51
N GLN A 248 3.05 25.99 -7.61
CA GLN A 248 3.24 27.44 -7.55
C GLN A 248 2.08 28.20 -6.90
N GLN A 249 0.85 27.71 -7.07
CA GLN A 249 -0.37 28.35 -6.56
C GLN A 249 -0.62 28.04 -5.08
N VAL A 250 -0.02 26.97 -4.56
CA VAL A 250 -0.13 26.58 -3.15
C VAL A 250 0.32 27.71 -2.22
N LYS A 251 -0.49 27.96 -1.18
CA LYS A 251 -0.21 28.93 -0.11
C LYS A 251 0.19 28.28 1.21
N ASN A 252 -0.17 27.01 1.42
CA ASN A 252 0.05 26.30 2.67
C ASN A 252 0.65 24.91 2.41
N ILE A 253 1.85 24.66 2.94
CA ILE A 253 2.52 23.36 2.82
C ILE A 253 1.87 22.24 3.65
N GLN A 254 1.20 22.59 4.76
CA GLN A 254 0.45 21.62 5.56
C GLN A 254 -0.76 21.09 4.78
N GLN A 255 -1.40 21.95 3.99
CA GLN A 255 -2.47 21.56 3.09
C GLN A 255 -1.97 20.54 2.07
N VAL A 256 -0.84 20.81 1.41
CA VAL A 256 -0.19 19.86 0.49
C VAL A 256 0.09 18.52 1.17
N THR A 257 0.70 18.56 2.36
CA THR A 257 1.04 17.34 3.11
C THR A 257 -0.21 16.52 3.44
N THR A 258 -1.30 17.18 3.83
CA THR A 258 -2.57 16.54 4.20
C THR A 258 -3.25 15.95 2.97
N THR A 259 -3.44 16.75 1.92
CA THR A 259 -4.07 16.31 0.67
C THR A 259 -3.31 15.14 0.06
N TYR A 260 -1.98 15.22 -0.05
CA TYR A 260 -1.17 14.12 -0.59
C TYR A 260 -1.24 12.87 0.28
N SER A 261 -1.26 13.01 1.61
CA SER A 261 -1.38 11.86 2.51
C SER A 261 -2.74 11.17 2.36
N LEU A 262 -3.83 11.93 2.29
CA LEU A 262 -5.18 11.40 2.11
C LEU A 262 -5.34 10.70 0.75
N ILE A 263 -4.83 11.30 -0.32
CA ILE A 263 -4.88 10.71 -1.66
C ILE A 263 -4.03 9.43 -1.71
N ALA A 264 -2.79 9.48 -1.21
CA ALA A 264 -1.91 8.31 -1.23
C ALA A 264 -2.44 7.15 -0.38
N GLN A 265 -3.13 7.46 0.72
CA GLN A 265 -3.79 6.48 1.57
C GLN A 265 -5.01 5.88 0.87
N GLY A 266 -5.92 6.72 0.38
CA GLY A 266 -7.15 6.23 -0.24
C GLY A 266 -6.87 5.43 -1.53
N ILE A 267 -5.90 5.83 -2.35
CA ILE A 267 -5.50 5.02 -3.53
C ILE A 267 -4.94 3.65 -3.11
N ARG A 268 -4.16 3.58 -2.02
CA ARG A 268 -3.59 2.31 -1.55
C ARG A 268 -4.67 1.34 -1.06
N ASP A 269 -5.76 1.88 -0.53
CA ASP A 269 -6.83 1.10 0.07
C ASP A 269 -7.86 0.63 -0.99
N LEU A 270 -7.71 1.02 -2.27
CA LEU A 270 -8.51 0.49 -3.38
C LEU A 270 -8.10 -0.96 -3.70
N ASP A 271 -9.08 -1.85 -3.81
CA ASP A 271 -8.87 -3.28 -4.05
C ASP A 271 -8.88 -3.61 -5.56
N SER A 272 -9.78 -2.97 -6.31
CA SER A 272 -10.06 -3.27 -7.71
C SER A 272 -9.25 -2.43 -8.70
N TYR A 273 -8.65 -1.32 -8.25
CA TYR A 273 -7.97 -0.35 -9.13
C TYR A 273 -6.46 -0.31 -8.89
N MET A 274 -5.68 -0.34 -9.97
CA MET A 274 -4.21 -0.24 -9.91
C MET A 274 -3.73 1.14 -10.39
N VAL A 275 -2.97 1.85 -9.55
CA VAL A 275 -2.42 3.18 -9.87
C VAL A 275 -0.89 3.15 -9.89
N ASN A 276 -0.32 3.08 -11.09
CA ASN A 276 1.09 2.77 -11.33
C ASN A 276 2.07 3.88 -10.93
N ASN A 277 1.61 5.11 -10.72
CA ASN A 277 2.46 6.24 -10.30
C ASN A 277 2.22 6.66 -8.83
N LEU A 278 1.62 5.80 -8.01
CA LEU A 278 1.42 6.08 -6.58
C LEU A 278 2.73 6.35 -5.84
N GLU A 279 3.81 5.64 -6.18
CA GLU A 279 5.13 5.81 -5.56
C GLU A 279 5.73 7.21 -5.83
N LYS A 280 5.42 7.81 -6.98
CA LYS A 280 5.78 9.21 -7.27
C LYS A 280 5.15 10.18 -6.26
N LEU A 281 3.87 9.99 -5.93
CA LEU A 281 3.18 10.80 -4.91
C LEU A 281 3.79 10.59 -3.51
N ARG A 282 4.12 9.34 -3.15
CA ARG A 282 4.74 8.99 -1.87
C ARG A 282 6.14 9.60 -1.71
N SER A 283 6.92 9.60 -2.79
CA SER A 283 8.22 10.27 -2.83
C SER A 283 8.06 11.78 -2.64
N PHE A 284 7.16 12.44 -3.39
CA PHE A 284 6.86 13.86 -3.16
C PHE A 284 6.42 14.15 -1.73
N LEU A 285 5.54 13.33 -1.15
CA LEU A 285 5.08 13.48 0.22
C LEU A 285 6.24 13.35 1.22
N SER A 286 7.15 12.40 1.03
CA SER A 286 8.33 12.21 1.87
C SER A 286 9.27 13.42 1.78
N PHE A 287 9.44 13.98 0.58
CA PHE A 287 10.20 15.20 0.36
C PHE A 287 9.58 16.40 1.09
N VAL A 288 8.28 16.62 0.93
CA VAL A 288 7.55 17.71 1.62
C VAL A 288 7.65 17.58 3.15
N ARG A 289 7.53 16.35 3.69
CA ARG A 289 7.71 16.08 5.12
C ARG A 289 9.14 16.35 5.59
N CYS A 290 10.13 16.03 4.78
CA CYS A 290 11.53 16.35 5.07
C CYS A 290 11.76 17.86 5.11
N LEU A 291 11.28 18.59 4.09
CA LEU A 291 11.39 20.05 4.04
C LEU A 291 10.69 20.73 5.21
N THR A 292 9.47 20.30 5.56
CA THR A 292 8.74 20.87 6.71
C THR A 292 9.44 20.62 8.04
N THR A 293 10.19 19.52 8.16
CA THR A 293 10.98 19.20 9.36
C THR A 293 12.27 20.03 9.42
N LEU A 294 12.97 20.18 8.30
CA LEU A 294 14.29 20.84 8.27
C LEU A 294 14.20 22.37 8.11
N LEU A 295 13.16 22.85 7.42
CA LEU A 295 13.00 24.25 7.03
C LEU A 295 11.56 24.75 7.27
N PRO A 296 11.02 24.71 8.51
CA PRO A 296 9.60 24.94 8.77
C PRO A 296 9.05 26.27 8.22
N HIS A 297 9.87 27.33 8.17
CA HIS A 297 9.45 28.64 7.66
C HIS A 297 9.67 28.84 6.15
N ARG A 298 10.51 28.02 5.49
CA ARG A 298 10.89 28.18 4.07
C ARG A 298 10.56 26.96 3.21
N ALA A 299 10.03 25.90 3.80
CA ALA A 299 9.75 24.65 3.11
C ALA A 299 8.88 24.84 1.85
N LEU A 300 7.92 25.77 1.88
CA LEU A 300 7.10 26.07 0.71
C LEU A 300 7.89 26.77 -0.40
N GLU A 301 8.79 27.69 -0.06
CA GLU A 301 9.65 28.37 -1.04
C GLU A 301 10.57 27.36 -1.73
N VAL A 302 11.23 26.51 -0.94
CA VAL A 302 12.11 25.46 -1.46
C VAL A 302 11.36 24.46 -2.33
N LEU A 303 10.16 24.03 -1.90
CA LEU A 303 9.30 23.16 -2.71
C LEU A 303 8.96 23.80 -4.05
N LYS A 304 8.61 25.09 -4.06
CA LYS A 304 8.30 25.84 -5.30
C LYS A 304 9.51 25.95 -6.22
N ASP A 305 10.71 26.19 -5.68
CA ASP A 305 11.92 26.30 -6.48
C ASP A 305 12.31 24.95 -7.10
N VAL A 306 12.29 23.88 -6.31
CA VAL A 306 12.61 22.52 -6.77
C VAL A 306 11.62 22.05 -7.83
N SER A 307 10.33 22.38 -7.66
CA SER A 307 9.31 22.13 -8.67
C SER A 307 9.53 22.93 -9.96
N LYS A 308 9.94 24.21 -9.90
CA LYS A 308 10.30 25.01 -11.09
C LYS A 308 11.48 24.42 -11.86
N SER A 309 12.45 23.83 -11.16
CA SER A 309 13.58 23.16 -11.79
C SER A 309 13.22 21.81 -12.44
N GLY A 310 11.96 21.39 -12.42
CA GLY A 310 11.50 20.17 -13.08
C GLY A 310 11.72 18.91 -12.26
N PHE A 311 11.72 19.01 -10.93
CA PHE A 311 11.74 17.82 -10.07
C PHE A 311 10.49 16.98 -10.29
N ASP A 312 10.67 15.76 -10.78
CA ASP A 312 9.58 14.85 -11.12
C ASP A 312 9.38 13.73 -10.08
N ALA A 313 10.24 13.65 -9.06
CA ALA A 313 10.29 12.57 -8.06
C ALA A 313 10.26 11.13 -8.62
N LYS A 314 10.43 10.97 -9.94
CA LYS A 314 10.55 9.70 -10.64
C LYS A 314 12.00 9.54 -11.04
N PHE A 315 12.70 8.66 -10.36
CA PHE A 315 14.11 8.40 -10.59
C PHE A 315 14.28 7.17 -11.47
N HIS A 316 15.11 7.27 -12.51
CA HIS A 316 15.41 6.12 -13.38
C HIS A 316 16.58 5.28 -12.87
N LEU A 317 17.50 5.90 -12.14
CA LEU A 317 18.73 5.27 -11.64
C LEU A 317 18.84 5.48 -10.14
N CYS A 318 19.31 4.46 -9.41
CA CYS A 318 19.62 4.56 -7.98
C CYS A 318 20.59 5.72 -7.69
N SER A 319 21.61 5.90 -8.53
CA SER A 319 22.59 6.99 -8.40
C SER A 319 21.99 8.40 -8.52
N SER A 320 20.89 8.55 -9.28
CA SER A 320 20.20 9.85 -9.39
C SER A 320 19.52 10.25 -8.08
N ILE A 321 19.06 9.28 -7.29
CA ILE A 321 18.50 9.52 -5.95
C ILE A 321 19.60 10.05 -5.03
N HIS A 322 20.73 9.33 -4.97
CA HIS A 322 21.86 9.72 -4.14
C HIS A 322 22.40 11.12 -4.51
N TYR A 323 22.55 11.40 -5.82
CA TYR A 323 22.96 12.72 -6.29
C TYR A 323 21.98 13.82 -5.87
N PHE A 324 20.67 13.58 -5.99
CA PHE A 324 19.65 14.54 -5.56
C PHE A 324 19.76 14.85 -4.06
N ILE A 325 19.96 13.84 -3.21
CA ILE A 325 20.10 14.01 -1.76
C ILE A 325 21.35 14.80 -1.40
N THR A 326 22.47 14.53 -2.07
CA THR A 326 23.72 15.29 -1.88
C THR A 326 23.54 16.77 -2.26
N GLN A 327 22.90 17.06 -3.40
CA GLN A 327 22.58 18.43 -3.81
C GLN A 327 21.64 19.13 -2.82
N LEU A 328 20.64 18.40 -2.30
CA LEU A 328 19.74 18.92 -1.27
C LEU A 328 20.49 19.24 0.03
N GLN A 329 21.44 18.38 0.43
CA GLN A 329 22.27 18.60 1.60
C GLN A 329 23.13 19.87 1.47
N GLU A 330 23.78 20.07 0.32
CA GLU A 330 24.57 21.26 0.04
C GLU A 330 23.70 22.54 0.10
N ARG A 331 22.51 22.49 -0.50
CA ARG A 331 21.56 23.60 -0.44
C ARG A 331 21.13 23.93 0.99
N ILE A 332 20.74 22.93 1.79
CA ILE A 332 20.35 23.14 3.19
C ILE A 332 21.49 23.72 4.03
N LYS A 333 22.73 23.24 3.81
CA LYS A 333 23.93 23.77 4.50
C LYS A 333 24.21 25.23 4.12
N SER A 334 24.07 25.59 2.84
CA SER A 334 24.30 26.95 2.36
C SER A 334 23.31 27.97 2.93
N GLU A 335 22.12 27.53 3.35
CA GLU A 335 21.04 28.40 3.84
C GLU A 335 21.16 28.76 5.34
N GLN A 336 22.30 28.50 6.01
CA GLN A 336 22.53 28.81 7.43
C GLN A 336 21.42 28.28 8.35
N SER A 337 21.03 27.02 8.16
CA SER A 337 19.98 26.39 8.97
C SER A 337 20.36 26.44 10.47
N THR A 338 19.42 26.84 11.33
CA THR A 338 19.58 26.78 12.80
C THR A 338 19.43 25.36 13.36
N VAL A 339 19.25 24.36 12.49
CA VAL A 339 19.03 22.96 12.83
C VAL A 339 20.37 22.24 12.99
N ASP A 340 20.47 21.40 14.01
CA ASP A 340 21.66 20.56 14.28
C ASP A 340 22.02 19.71 13.06
N GLU A 341 23.31 19.69 12.69
CA GLU A 341 23.84 18.91 11.56
C GLU A 341 23.46 17.42 11.64
N ASN A 342 23.36 16.84 12.83
CA ASN A 342 22.94 15.47 13.03
C ASN A 342 21.46 15.26 12.68
N ILE A 343 20.61 16.25 12.95
CA ILE A 343 19.19 16.20 12.59
C ILE A 343 19.04 16.29 11.07
N ILE A 344 19.80 17.18 10.43
CA ILE A 344 19.85 17.31 8.97
C ILE A 344 20.28 15.99 8.34
N HIS A 345 21.40 15.42 8.80
CA HIS A 345 21.92 14.13 8.33
C HIS A 345 20.88 13.02 8.45
N ARG A 346 20.29 12.84 9.64
CA ARG A 346 19.29 11.78 9.88
C ARG A 346 18.03 11.96 9.03
N ALA A 347 17.56 13.19 8.82
CA ALA A 347 16.38 13.46 8.01
C ALA A 347 16.65 13.18 6.53
N LEU A 348 17.83 13.53 6.02
CA LEU A 348 18.23 13.26 4.64
C LEU A 348 18.46 11.77 4.38
N VAL A 349 19.14 11.06 5.29
CA VAL A 349 19.30 9.59 5.21
C VAL A 349 17.92 8.91 5.18
N LYS A 350 16.97 9.38 6.00
CA LYS A 350 15.60 8.86 6.00
C LYS A 350 14.88 9.15 4.68
N LEU A 351 15.02 10.36 4.15
CA LEU A 351 14.43 10.74 2.87
C LEU A 351 14.99 9.89 1.71
N GLU A 352 16.31 9.70 1.67
CA GLU A 352 16.97 8.87 0.67
C GLU A 352 16.45 7.44 0.71
N LEU A 353 16.29 6.87 1.91
CA LEU A 353 15.71 5.53 2.06
C LEU A 353 14.25 5.46 1.65
N ASP A 354 13.46 6.50 1.90
CA ASP A 354 12.07 6.54 1.43
C ASP A 354 12.01 6.58 -0.10
N PHE A 355 12.89 7.35 -0.77
CA PHE A 355 13.03 7.33 -2.24
C PHE A 355 13.53 6.00 -2.78
N LEU A 356 14.54 5.40 -2.17
CA LEU A 356 15.08 4.10 -2.60
C LEU A 356 14.04 2.98 -2.44
N LYS A 357 13.23 3.03 -1.37
CA LYS A 357 12.14 2.09 -1.13
C LYS A 357 11.05 2.21 -2.20
N ASP A 358 10.62 3.44 -2.51
CA ASP A 358 9.62 3.73 -3.55
C ASP A 358 10.16 3.32 -4.94
N TRP A 359 11.43 3.62 -5.23
CA TRP A 359 12.11 3.23 -6.49
C TRP A 359 12.25 1.72 -6.66
N LEU A 360 12.57 1.00 -5.57
CA LEU A 360 12.72 -0.46 -5.60
C LEU A 360 11.41 -1.19 -5.90
N ALA A 361 10.26 -0.60 -5.55
CA ALA A 361 8.96 -1.18 -5.88
C ALA A 361 8.78 -1.34 -7.40
N ASP A 362 9.28 -0.38 -8.19
CA ASP A 362 9.23 -0.40 -9.66
C ASP A 362 10.44 -1.10 -10.30
N ASN A 363 11.55 -1.23 -9.57
CA ASN A 363 12.85 -1.72 -10.07
C ASN A 363 13.34 -2.91 -9.22
N GLY A 364 12.45 -3.85 -8.91
CA GLY A 364 12.70 -4.93 -7.96
C GLY A 364 13.94 -5.78 -8.27
N ASP A 365 14.32 -5.92 -9.54
CA ASP A 365 15.51 -6.68 -9.96
C ASP A 365 16.83 -5.93 -9.69
N SER A 366 16.78 -4.61 -9.52
CA SER A 366 17.94 -3.75 -9.28
C SER A 366 18.30 -3.58 -7.80
N TYR A 367 17.83 -4.47 -6.92
CA TYR A 367 18.14 -4.40 -5.48
C TYR A 367 19.65 -4.40 -5.17
N GLY A 368 20.47 -4.99 -6.04
CA GLY A 368 21.92 -5.04 -5.89
C GLY A 368 22.58 -3.65 -5.87
N GLU A 369 22.04 -2.69 -6.62
CA GLU A 369 22.50 -1.30 -6.62
C GLU A 369 22.32 -0.64 -5.26
N ILE A 370 21.19 -0.92 -4.60
CA ILE A 370 20.87 -0.40 -3.27
C ILE A 370 21.77 -1.03 -2.22
N LEU A 371 21.98 -2.35 -2.28
CA LEU A 371 22.89 -3.04 -1.37
C LEU A 371 24.31 -2.49 -1.50
N THR A 372 24.76 -2.22 -2.73
CA THR A 372 26.06 -1.58 -3.00
C THR A 372 26.15 -0.20 -2.36
N LEU A 373 25.14 0.66 -2.57
CA LEU A 373 25.09 2.01 -2.02
C LEU A 373 25.04 2.01 -0.48
N MET A 374 24.29 1.08 0.11
CA MET A 374 24.19 0.91 1.55
C MET A 374 25.48 0.37 2.19
N ASN A 375 26.30 -0.33 1.41
CA ASN A 375 27.59 -0.88 1.84
C ASN A 375 28.76 0.08 1.60
N ASP A 376 28.51 1.33 1.19
CA ASP A 376 29.54 2.39 1.16
C ASP A 376 29.89 2.84 2.59
N GLU A 377 31.18 2.95 2.90
CA GLU A 377 31.68 3.39 4.22
C GLU A 377 31.19 4.78 4.61
N ASN A 378 30.98 5.66 3.63
CA ASN A 378 30.56 7.04 3.84
C ASN A 378 29.04 7.17 3.98
N ASN A 379 28.30 6.07 3.87
CA ASN A 379 26.85 6.09 3.87
C ASN A 379 26.22 5.43 5.10
N ASP A 380 25.17 6.07 5.59
CA ASP A 380 24.44 5.72 6.80
C ASP A 380 23.04 5.19 6.52
N LEU A 381 22.74 4.86 5.25
CA LEU A 381 21.46 4.26 4.81
C LEU A 381 21.08 2.99 5.59
N TRP A 382 22.05 2.30 6.18
CA TRP A 382 21.78 1.13 7.00
C TRP A 382 20.87 1.44 8.21
N PHE A 383 20.83 2.67 8.73
CA PHE A 383 20.02 3.04 9.92
C PHE A 383 18.51 2.83 9.77
N TYR A 384 17.91 3.12 8.61
CA TYR A 384 16.46 2.99 8.39
C TYR A 384 16.09 2.00 7.26
N SER A 385 17.02 1.09 6.94
CA SER A 385 16.93 0.12 5.84
C SER A 385 15.90 -1.01 6.01
N ALA A 386 15.16 -1.02 7.12
CA ALA A 386 14.21 -2.07 7.49
C ALA A 386 13.26 -2.46 6.35
N LYS A 387 12.62 -1.47 5.72
CA LYS A 387 11.63 -1.69 4.67
C LYS A 387 12.26 -2.19 3.37
N ILE A 388 13.45 -1.69 3.03
CA ILE A 388 14.22 -2.16 1.86
C ILE A 388 14.52 -3.64 2.02
N PHE A 389 15.01 -4.07 3.18
CA PHE A 389 15.26 -5.49 3.42
C PHE A 389 13.98 -6.34 3.34
N THR A 390 12.84 -5.85 3.78
CA THR A 390 11.56 -6.56 3.60
C THR A 390 11.18 -6.70 2.13
N ILE A 391 11.42 -5.69 1.30
CA ILE A 391 11.18 -5.79 -0.15
C ILE A 391 12.13 -6.80 -0.80
N ILE A 392 13.42 -6.77 -0.42
CA ILE A 392 14.42 -7.74 -0.90
C ILE A 392 14.06 -9.16 -0.49
N ASP A 393 13.65 -9.36 0.77
CA ASP A 393 13.20 -10.66 1.29
C ASP A 393 11.97 -11.17 0.52
N ASN A 394 10.95 -10.34 0.31
CA ASN A 394 9.77 -10.71 -0.46
C ASN A 394 10.09 -11.04 -1.92
N LYS A 395 11.06 -10.34 -2.54
CA LYS A 395 11.47 -10.56 -3.93
C LYS A 395 12.23 -11.87 -4.11
N LEU A 396 13.12 -12.19 -3.16
CA LEU A 396 13.99 -13.35 -3.21
C LEU A 396 13.45 -14.55 -2.42
N ASP A 397 12.29 -14.39 -1.79
CA ASP A 397 11.66 -15.32 -0.87
C ASP A 397 12.65 -15.92 0.16
N LEU A 398 13.54 -15.07 0.71
CA LEU A 398 14.67 -15.54 1.52
C LEU A 398 14.19 -16.23 2.79
N THR A 399 13.25 -15.63 3.51
CA THR A 399 12.74 -16.18 4.78
C THR A 399 12.05 -17.53 4.57
N SER A 400 11.20 -17.67 3.55
CA SER A 400 10.49 -18.93 3.30
C SER A 400 11.45 -20.01 2.83
N THR A 401 12.33 -19.68 1.86
CA THR A 401 13.37 -20.60 1.36
C THR A 401 14.28 -21.08 2.49
N LEU A 402 14.69 -20.18 3.38
CA LEU A 402 15.52 -20.51 4.54
C LEU A 402 14.79 -21.46 5.50
N LYS A 403 13.48 -21.26 5.72
CA LYS A 403 12.68 -22.12 6.58
C LYS A 403 12.49 -23.51 5.97
N GLU A 404 12.19 -23.60 4.68
CA GLU A 404 11.95 -24.86 3.97
C GLU A 404 13.21 -25.70 3.79
N ASN A 405 14.36 -25.05 3.61
CA ASN A 405 15.64 -25.70 3.35
C ASN A 405 16.56 -25.71 4.59
N HIS A 406 15.99 -25.52 5.78
CA HIS A 406 16.70 -25.58 7.05
C HIS A 406 17.99 -24.74 7.09
N GLY A 407 17.96 -23.51 6.56
CA GLY A 407 19.13 -22.61 6.55
C GLY A 407 19.93 -22.59 5.25
N ASN A 408 19.74 -23.56 4.36
CA ASN A 408 20.45 -23.65 3.09
C ASN A 408 19.77 -22.83 1.99
N LEU A 409 20.58 -22.09 1.22
CA LEU A 409 20.12 -21.44 0.00
C LEU A 409 20.42 -22.32 -1.22
N PRO A 410 19.45 -22.54 -2.12
CA PRO A 410 19.70 -23.25 -3.35
C PRO A 410 20.61 -22.43 -4.27
N SER A 411 21.38 -23.10 -5.12
CA SER A 411 22.19 -22.42 -6.12
C SER A 411 21.34 -22.05 -7.33
N ASN A 412 20.68 -20.89 -7.29
CA ASN A 412 19.97 -20.29 -8.42
C ASN A 412 20.60 -18.95 -8.85
N ASP A 413 20.18 -18.40 -9.98
CA ASP A 413 20.78 -17.17 -10.52
C ASP A 413 20.44 -15.92 -9.68
N GLU A 414 19.30 -15.91 -8.99
CA GLU A 414 18.89 -14.81 -8.10
C GLU A 414 19.80 -14.71 -6.86
N TYR A 415 20.11 -15.83 -6.21
CA TYR A 415 21.01 -15.86 -5.06
C TYR A 415 22.47 -15.65 -5.45
N LYS A 416 22.88 -16.05 -6.67
CA LYS A 416 24.18 -15.65 -7.21
C LYS A 416 24.29 -14.13 -7.35
N HIS A 417 23.25 -13.47 -7.86
CA HIS A 417 23.22 -12.02 -7.95
C HIS A 417 23.24 -11.33 -6.58
N LEU A 418 22.52 -11.90 -5.59
CA LEU A 418 22.61 -11.45 -4.20
C LEU A 418 24.05 -11.57 -3.67
N ASN A 419 24.71 -12.71 -3.89
CA ASN A 419 26.09 -12.92 -3.46
C ASN A 419 27.04 -11.90 -4.09
N GLN A 420 26.95 -11.68 -5.41
CA GLN A 420 27.74 -10.66 -6.10
C GLN A 420 27.55 -9.26 -5.52
N SER A 421 26.31 -8.91 -5.16
CA SER A 421 25.98 -7.61 -4.57
C SER A 421 26.53 -7.43 -3.14
N LEU A 422 26.70 -8.53 -2.41
CA LEU A 422 27.23 -8.54 -1.04
C LEU A 422 28.74 -8.79 -0.97
N GLU A 423 29.36 -9.30 -2.04
CA GLU A 423 30.80 -9.56 -2.13
C GLU A 423 31.68 -8.30 -2.21
N ILE A 424 31.05 -7.11 -2.26
CA ILE A 424 31.78 -5.84 -2.37
C ILE A 424 32.67 -5.62 -1.13
N PRO A 425 34.01 -5.61 -1.31
CA PRO A 425 34.95 -5.64 -0.21
C PRO A 425 35.28 -4.22 0.21
N ASN A 426 34.74 -3.74 1.33
CA ASN A 426 35.41 -2.78 2.23
C ASN A 426 34.48 -2.24 3.32
N ILE A 427 33.95 -3.10 4.19
CA ILE A 427 33.52 -2.61 5.50
C ILE A 427 33.99 -3.62 6.55
N SER A 428 34.97 -3.22 7.38
CA SER A 428 35.47 -4.00 8.52
C SER A 428 34.36 -4.43 9.50
N THR A 429 33.22 -3.74 9.47
CA THR A 429 32.09 -3.94 10.38
C THR A 429 30.97 -4.85 9.86
N ARG A 430 31.00 -5.34 8.59
CA ARG A 430 29.98 -6.26 8.02
C ARG A 430 28.52 -5.88 8.36
N LYS A 431 28.19 -4.58 8.24
CA LYS A 431 26.94 -4.01 8.76
C LYS A 431 25.71 -4.60 8.09
N ILE A 432 25.75 -4.74 6.76
CA ILE A 432 24.62 -5.20 5.96
C ILE A 432 24.31 -6.65 6.27
N GLU A 433 25.32 -7.50 6.33
CA GLU A 433 25.14 -8.91 6.60
C GLU A 433 24.62 -9.12 8.05
N ARG A 434 25.13 -8.33 9.01
CA ARG A 434 24.62 -8.32 10.40
C ARG A 434 23.14 -7.94 10.46
N LEU A 435 22.72 -6.94 9.69
CA LEU A 435 21.32 -6.51 9.63
C LEU A 435 20.44 -7.57 8.99
N MET A 436 20.86 -8.15 7.86
CA MET A 436 20.11 -9.22 7.18
C MET A 436 19.93 -10.44 8.07
N VAL A 437 20.98 -10.91 8.74
CA VAL A 437 20.87 -12.03 9.70
C VAL A 437 19.88 -11.74 10.80
N ASN A 438 19.93 -10.55 11.40
CA ASN A 438 19.01 -10.19 12.46
C ASN A 438 17.56 -10.08 11.96
N ARG A 439 17.35 -9.60 10.73
CA ARG A 439 16.02 -9.48 10.11
C ARG A 439 15.42 -10.84 9.84
N LEU A 440 16.12 -11.70 9.10
CA LEU A 440 15.67 -13.06 8.82
C LEU A 440 15.38 -13.83 10.10
N HIS A 441 16.29 -13.75 11.08
CA HIS A 441 16.08 -14.33 12.41
C HIS A 441 14.80 -13.84 13.10
N MET A 442 14.52 -12.53 13.08
CA MET A 442 13.28 -11.99 13.65
C MET A 442 12.04 -12.51 12.92
N HIS A 443 12.07 -12.59 11.58
CA HIS A 443 10.95 -13.12 10.79
C HIS A 443 10.68 -14.60 11.08
N LEU A 444 11.72 -15.42 11.21
CA LEU A 444 11.59 -16.83 11.60
C LEU A 444 10.92 -16.96 12.98
N MET A 445 11.38 -16.17 13.97
CA MET A 445 10.82 -16.19 15.32
C MET A 445 9.35 -15.74 15.39
N LEU A 446 8.90 -14.84 14.51
CA LEU A 446 7.49 -14.43 14.44
C LEU A 446 6.57 -15.57 13.99
N SER A 447 7.11 -16.60 13.32
CA SER A 447 6.33 -17.74 12.81
C SER A 447 6.20 -18.91 13.80
N VAL A 448 6.83 -18.82 14.98
CA VAL A 448 6.86 -19.92 15.97
C VAL A 448 5.62 -19.91 16.85
N GLN A 449 4.95 -21.05 16.93
CA GLN A 449 3.92 -21.30 17.95
C GLN A 449 4.55 -21.99 19.16
N GLY A 450 4.38 -21.42 20.35
CA GLY A 450 5.06 -21.88 21.56
C GLY A 450 4.79 -23.34 21.97
N ASN A 451 3.67 -23.92 21.52
CA ASN A 451 3.25 -25.28 21.85
C ASN A 451 4.00 -26.37 21.06
N GLU A 452 4.74 -26.00 20.02
CA GLU A 452 5.41 -26.95 19.10
C GLU A 452 6.94 -26.97 19.25
N ILE A 453 7.49 -26.19 20.18
CA ILE A 453 8.94 -25.96 20.27
C ILE A 453 9.73 -27.24 20.54
N GLY A 454 9.22 -28.15 21.39
CA GLY A 454 9.89 -29.42 21.68
C GLY A 454 10.02 -30.31 20.44
N GLN A 455 8.91 -30.48 19.69
CA GLN A 455 8.90 -31.24 18.45
C GLN A 455 9.80 -30.60 17.39
N GLN A 456 9.70 -29.28 17.19
CA GLN A 456 10.56 -28.56 16.25
C GLN A 456 12.04 -28.69 16.62
N LEU A 457 12.41 -28.62 17.90
CA LEU A 457 13.80 -28.82 18.32
C LEU A 457 14.31 -30.21 17.95
N THR A 458 13.49 -31.24 18.14
CA THR A 458 13.82 -32.64 17.78
C THR A 458 13.96 -32.81 16.27
N ASP A 459 12.98 -32.36 15.50
CA ASP A 459 12.94 -32.54 14.04
C ASP A 459 14.09 -31.78 13.36
N GLU A 460 14.44 -30.60 13.89
CA GLU A 460 15.44 -29.71 13.29
C GLU A 460 16.88 -29.95 13.78
N TYR A 461 17.07 -30.81 14.80
CA TYR A 461 18.39 -31.06 15.41
C TYR A 461 19.46 -31.58 14.42
N PRO A 462 19.17 -32.52 13.50
CA PRO A 462 20.16 -32.98 12.53
C PRO A 462 20.73 -31.84 11.67
N TYR A 463 19.85 -30.95 11.20
CA TYR A 463 20.22 -29.78 10.39
C TYR A 463 21.03 -28.77 11.19
N PHE A 464 20.76 -28.60 12.50
CA PHE A 464 21.59 -27.77 13.36
C PHE A 464 23.04 -28.23 13.41
N ILE A 465 23.26 -29.54 13.55
CA ILE A 465 24.60 -30.11 13.59
C ILE A 465 25.29 -29.97 12.24
N GLU A 466 24.58 -30.21 11.15
CA GLU A 466 25.10 -30.08 9.78
C GLU A 466 25.52 -28.64 9.47
N ASN A 467 24.61 -27.68 9.63
CA ASN A 467 24.84 -26.26 9.38
C ASN A 467 25.97 -25.70 10.25
N PHE A 468 26.05 -26.12 11.51
CA PHE A 468 27.11 -25.71 12.42
C PHE A 468 28.49 -26.21 11.94
N ARG A 469 28.57 -27.46 11.46
CA ARG A 469 29.80 -28.03 10.90
C ARG A 469 30.17 -27.36 9.58
N GLU A 470 29.19 -27.02 8.75
CA GLU A 470 29.41 -26.34 7.47
C GLU A 470 30.12 -25.00 7.69
N ILE A 471 29.62 -24.16 8.63
CA ILE A 471 30.28 -22.89 8.99
C ILE A 471 31.70 -23.11 9.51
N GLN A 472 31.95 -24.21 10.24
CA GLN A 472 33.26 -24.51 10.80
C GLN A 472 34.24 -25.17 9.84
N SER A 473 33.74 -25.78 8.77
CA SER A 473 34.55 -26.56 7.83
C SER A 473 35.66 -25.75 7.14
N GLY A 474 35.64 -24.43 7.26
CA GLY A 474 36.61 -23.52 6.64
C GLY A 474 36.43 -23.40 5.12
N ASN A 475 35.44 -24.08 4.55
CA ASN A 475 35.07 -23.92 3.14
C ASN A 475 34.62 -22.47 2.89
N LYS A 476 35.02 -21.92 1.74
CA LYS A 476 34.60 -20.57 1.35
C LYS A 476 33.11 -20.59 1.03
N LEU A 477 32.29 -20.24 2.01
CA LEU A 477 30.86 -20.05 1.85
C LEU A 477 30.60 -18.68 1.21
N ASP A 478 29.68 -18.69 0.25
CA ASP A 478 29.08 -17.48 -0.30
C ASP A 478 28.44 -16.64 0.81
N VAL A 479 28.42 -15.32 0.63
CA VAL A 479 27.98 -14.39 1.69
C VAL A 479 26.49 -14.61 2.04
N GLY A 480 25.64 -14.83 1.04
CA GLY A 480 24.22 -15.13 1.23
C GLY A 480 23.99 -16.45 1.95
N GLN A 481 24.74 -17.51 1.61
CA GLN A 481 24.68 -18.79 2.31
C GLN A 481 25.08 -18.63 3.78
N MET A 482 26.15 -17.87 4.04
CA MET A 482 26.58 -17.56 5.40
C MET A 482 25.52 -16.77 6.19
N ILE A 483 24.86 -15.78 5.57
CA ILE A 483 23.75 -15.04 6.19
C ILE A 483 22.63 -16.01 6.59
N SER A 484 22.24 -16.91 5.68
CA SER A 484 21.11 -17.82 5.90
C SER A 484 21.39 -18.84 7.00
N LEU A 485 22.56 -19.49 6.96
CA LEU A 485 22.97 -20.43 8.01
C LEU A 485 23.05 -19.74 9.37
N LEU A 486 23.58 -18.51 9.46
CA LEU A 486 23.67 -17.77 10.72
C LEU A 486 22.29 -17.35 11.26
N ALA A 487 21.36 -16.95 10.39
CA ALA A 487 20.00 -16.61 10.79
C ALA A 487 19.25 -17.84 11.31
N TRP A 488 19.38 -18.97 10.61
CA TRP A 488 18.77 -20.24 11.01
C TRP A 488 19.36 -20.80 12.31
N LEU A 489 20.69 -20.76 12.47
CA LEU A 489 21.34 -21.21 13.72
C LEU A 489 20.96 -20.34 14.92
N LYS A 490 20.79 -19.03 14.73
CA LYS A 490 20.25 -18.15 15.78
C LYS A 490 18.83 -18.54 16.16
N TYR A 491 18.00 -18.81 15.17
CA TYR A 491 16.62 -19.24 15.35
C TYR A 491 16.57 -20.53 16.19
N TYR A 492 17.32 -21.55 15.81
CA TYR A 492 17.41 -22.80 16.55
C TYR A 492 17.96 -22.61 17.98
N ALA A 493 19.03 -21.82 18.14
CA ALA A 493 19.60 -21.52 19.45
C ALA A 493 18.64 -20.74 20.36
N GLN A 494 17.80 -19.86 19.81
CA GLN A 494 16.78 -19.15 20.56
C GLN A 494 15.62 -20.08 20.98
N MET A 495 15.20 -21.03 20.13
CA MET A 495 14.24 -22.07 20.53
C MET A 495 14.78 -22.92 21.68
N TYR A 496 16.05 -23.32 21.61
CA TYR A 496 16.71 -24.04 22.70
C TYR A 496 16.74 -23.21 23.99
N ALA A 497 17.09 -21.92 23.90
CA ALA A 497 17.05 -21.02 25.04
C ALA A 497 15.65 -20.91 25.65
N PHE A 498 14.60 -20.86 24.83
CA PHE A 498 13.21 -20.85 25.29
C PHE A 498 12.82 -22.17 26.00
N ALA A 499 13.17 -23.31 25.43
CA ALA A 499 12.92 -24.62 26.04
C ALA A 499 13.64 -24.76 27.39
N LEU A 500 14.89 -24.29 27.48
CA LEU A 500 15.63 -24.21 28.74
C LEU A 500 14.95 -23.28 29.75
N ASN A 501 14.46 -22.12 29.33
CA ASN A 501 13.81 -21.18 30.24
C ASN A 501 12.51 -21.74 30.84
N ASN A 502 11.80 -22.60 30.10
CA ASN A 502 10.53 -23.20 30.52
C ASN A 502 10.64 -24.60 31.14
N ASP A 503 11.85 -25.05 31.50
CA ASP A 503 12.08 -26.37 32.11
C ASP A 503 11.56 -27.56 31.27
N SER A 504 11.64 -27.45 29.94
CA SER A 504 11.27 -28.59 29.07
C SER A 504 12.16 -29.80 29.34
N ARG A 505 11.60 -31.00 29.14
CA ARG A 505 12.24 -32.31 29.41
C ARG A 505 12.46 -33.13 28.15
N ASP A 506 12.43 -32.49 26.97
CA ASP A 506 12.63 -33.18 25.70
C ASP A 506 14.03 -33.79 25.60
N ASP A 507 14.14 -35.02 25.09
CA ASP A 507 15.40 -35.77 25.02
C ASP A 507 16.48 -35.03 24.20
N VAL A 508 16.06 -34.29 23.18
CA VAL A 508 16.94 -33.45 22.32
C VAL A 508 17.75 -32.43 23.13
N LEU A 509 17.25 -31.96 24.27
CA LEU A 509 17.96 -31.01 25.13
C LEU A 509 19.23 -31.63 25.72
N SER A 510 19.19 -32.93 26.03
CA SER A 510 20.36 -33.68 26.52
C SER A 510 21.40 -33.87 25.41
N GLU A 511 20.95 -34.08 24.17
CA GLU A 511 21.84 -34.18 23.02
C GLU A 511 22.54 -32.85 22.72
N LEU A 512 21.78 -31.75 22.76
CA LEU A 512 22.32 -30.39 22.64
C LEU A 512 23.27 -30.05 23.79
N ASP A 513 22.96 -30.43 25.03
CA ASP A 513 23.86 -30.22 26.17
C ASP A 513 25.20 -30.92 25.95
N ARG A 514 25.16 -32.18 25.50
CA ARG A 514 26.37 -32.95 25.14
C ARG A 514 27.12 -32.31 23.98
N PHE A 515 26.43 -31.88 22.92
CA PHE A 515 27.05 -31.23 21.76
C PHE A 515 27.77 -29.94 22.15
N LEU A 516 27.09 -29.04 22.88
CA LEU A 516 27.67 -27.80 23.36
C LEU A 516 28.80 -28.07 24.36
N THR A 517 28.70 -29.08 25.22
CA THR A 517 29.77 -29.42 26.18
C THR A 517 31.06 -29.82 25.46
N ASN A 518 30.95 -30.58 24.37
CA ASN A 518 32.12 -31.07 23.61
C ASN A 518 32.66 -30.06 22.59
N GLY A 519 31.95 -28.96 22.34
CA GLY A 519 32.34 -27.94 21.37
C GLY A 519 33.27 -26.87 21.95
N ASP A 520 34.54 -26.89 21.52
CA ASP A 520 35.58 -25.96 21.99
C ASP A 520 35.95 -24.87 20.97
N THR A 521 35.25 -24.78 19.85
CA THR A 521 35.54 -23.78 18.82
C THR A 521 35.11 -22.37 19.25
N PRO A 522 35.73 -21.30 18.69
CA PRO A 522 35.29 -19.93 18.91
C PRO A 522 33.82 -19.72 18.52
N PHE A 523 33.39 -20.32 17.41
CA PHE A 523 31.99 -20.24 16.96
C PHE A 523 31.03 -20.91 17.96
N CYS A 524 31.39 -22.07 18.53
CA CYS A 524 30.60 -22.72 19.58
C CYS A 524 30.45 -21.80 20.80
N SER A 525 31.52 -21.13 21.19
CA SER A 525 31.51 -20.16 22.30
C SER A 525 30.57 -18.99 22.01
N THR A 526 30.52 -18.49 20.77
CA THR A 526 29.58 -17.44 20.37
C THR A 526 28.12 -17.91 20.46
N ILE A 527 27.81 -19.14 20.05
CA ILE A 527 26.46 -19.72 20.20
C ILE A 527 26.08 -19.84 21.68
N LYS A 528 26.98 -20.38 22.52
CA LYS A 528 26.78 -20.48 23.98
C LYS A 528 26.44 -19.11 24.60
N LEU A 529 27.21 -18.08 24.24
CA LEU A 529 26.97 -16.71 24.71
C LEU A 529 25.66 -16.12 24.19
N PHE A 530 25.29 -16.41 22.94
CA PHE A 530 23.99 -16.02 22.38
C PHE A 530 22.84 -16.66 23.16
N ILE A 531 22.90 -17.96 23.45
CA ILE A 531 21.89 -18.67 24.26
C ILE A 531 21.76 -18.02 25.65
N ILE A 532 22.88 -17.78 26.34
CA ILE A 532 22.87 -17.10 27.65
C ILE A 532 22.20 -15.73 27.56
N LYS A 533 22.51 -14.94 26.52
CA LYS A 533 21.91 -13.63 26.30
C LYS A 533 20.39 -13.74 26.10
N GLN A 534 19.92 -14.71 25.33
CA GLN A 534 18.48 -14.92 25.14
C GLN A 534 17.78 -15.29 26.44
N ILE A 535 18.34 -16.19 27.26
CA ILE A 535 17.76 -16.55 28.56
C ILE A 535 17.67 -15.32 29.46
N LEU A 536 18.74 -14.53 29.60
CA LEU A 536 18.72 -13.31 30.40
C LEU A 536 17.63 -12.32 29.96
N GLN A 537 17.45 -12.16 28.65
CA GLN A 537 16.43 -11.28 28.09
C GLN A 537 15.01 -11.81 28.34
N MET A 538 14.75 -13.09 28.09
CA MET A 538 13.42 -13.71 28.28
C MET A 538 13.02 -13.73 29.75
N SER A 539 13.94 -14.07 30.66
CA SER A 539 13.68 -14.19 32.09
C SER A 539 13.76 -12.85 32.84
N LYS A 540 14.22 -11.77 32.20
CA LYS A 540 14.52 -10.46 32.83
C LYS A 540 15.44 -10.58 34.05
N LEU A 541 16.43 -11.46 33.96
CA LEU A 541 17.35 -11.78 35.06
C LEU A 541 18.69 -11.08 34.88
N THR A 542 19.40 -10.85 35.98
CA THR A 542 20.83 -10.53 35.90
C THR A 542 21.66 -11.79 35.69
N LEU A 543 22.91 -11.64 35.26
CA LEU A 543 23.84 -12.77 35.12
C LEU A 543 24.06 -13.51 36.46
N LYS A 544 23.93 -12.81 37.59
CA LYS A 544 24.04 -13.40 38.92
C LYS A 544 22.84 -14.30 39.23
N ASP A 545 21.63 -13.85 38.91
CA ASP A 545 20.42 -14.62 39.19
C ASP A 545 20.35 -15.88 38.30
N LEU A 546 20.72 -15.73 37.02
CA LEU A 546 20.86 -16.85 36.08
C LEU A 546 21.79 -17.93 36.62
N ARG A 547 22.92 -17.53 37.20
CA ARG A 547 23.86 -18.46 37.84
C ARG A 547 23.21 -19.23 38.97
N GLU A 548 22.50 -18.56 39.87
CA GLU A 548 21.88 -19.23 41.03
C GLU A 548 20.84 -20.28 40.58
N ILE A 549 20.09 -20.00 39.52
CA ILE A 549 19.10 -20.91 38.92
C ILE A 549 19.78 -22.11 38.24
N TYR A 550 20.76 -21.85 37.36
CA TYR A 550 21.33 -22.88 36.50
C TYR A 550 22.48 -23.68 37.14
N VAL A 551 23.06 -23.22 38.27
CA VAL A 551 24.06 -23.98 39.03
C VAL A 551 23.51 -25.32 39.52
N ASN A 552 22.21 -25.36 39.87
CA ASN A 552 21.54 -26.56 40.36
C ASN A 552 20.92 -27.41 39.25
N ARG A 553 20.85 -26.91 38.01
CA ARG A 553 20.37 -27.69 36.86
C ARG A 553 21.47 -28.63 36.35
N ASN A 554 21.08 -29.78 35.80
CA ASN A 554 21.99 -30.76 35.18
C ASN A 554 22.36 -30.36 33.74
N LEU A 555 22.82 -29.11 33.54
CA LEU A 555 23.38 -28.64 32.27
C LEU A 555 24.89 -28.53 32.40
N LEU A 556 25.63 -29.29 31.61
CA LEU A 556 27.08 -29.42 31.74
C LEU A 556 27.81 -28.26 31.04
N TRP A 557 27.36 -27.82 29.87
CA TRP A 557 28.09 -26.82 29.08
C TRP A 557 28.10 -25.43 29.73
N ILE A 558 27.09 -25.10 30.54
CA ILE A 558 26.94 -23.78 31.17
C ILE A 558 27.72 -23.66 32.49
N ARG A 559 27.99 -24.80 33.16
CA ARG A 559 28.68 -24.83 34.48
C ARG A 559 30.09 -24.22 34.44
N PRO A 560 30.97 -24.52 33.46
CA PRO A 560 32.30 -23.92 33.38
C PRO A 560 32.29 -22.39 33.31
N PHE A 561 31.27 -21.81 32.65
CA PHE A 561 31.11 -20.36 32.53
C PHE A 561 30.93 -19.71 33.92
N PHE A 562 30.12 -20.32 34.79
CA PHE A 562 29.88 -19.82 36.14
C PHE A 562 30.95 -20.19 37.17
N GLN A 563 31.70 -21.28 36.94
CA GLN A 563 32.83 -21.68 37.78
C GLN A 563 34.04 -20.75 37.56
N ARG A 564 34.40 -20.43 36.31
CA ARG A 564 35.48 -19.47 36.00
C ARG A 564 35.21 -18.08 36.58
N LEU A 565 33.96 -17.63 36.56
CA LEU A 565 33.54 -16.38 37.23
C LEU A 565 33.65 -16.45 38.76
N ARG A 566 33.51 -17.64 39.38
CA ARG A 566 33.72 -17.84 40.83
C ARG A 566 35.19 -17.64 41.19
N ASP A 567 36.09 -18.22 40.40
CA ASP A 567 37.53 -18.16 40.64
C ASP A 567 38.09 -16.77 40.34
N GLN A 568 37.54 -16.09 39.34
CA GLN A 568 37.93 -14.72 38.98
C GLN A 568 37.31 -13.66 39.90
N GLN A 569 36.14 -13.87 40.52
CA GLN A 569 35.60 -12.95 41.54
C GLN A 569 36.44 -12.90 42.83
N ALA A 570 37.30 -13.90 43.08
CA ALA A 570 38.31 -13.84 44.15
C ALA A 570 39.44 -12.82 43.85
N THR A 571 39.57 -12.37 42.60
CA THR A 571 40.45 -11.29 42.16
C THR A 571 39.61 -10.08 41.73
N ASN A 572 39.80 -8.92 42.34
CA ASN A 572 39.01 -7.68 42.11
C ASN A 572 39.09 -7.11 40.67
N VAL A 573 38.55 -7.82 39.67
CA VAL A 573 38.43 -7.31 38.31
C VAL A 573 36.95 -7.10 38.02
N ARG A 574 36.48 -5.85 38.13
CA ARG A 574 35.20 -5.40 37.57
C ARG A 574 35.31 -5.45 36.04
N GLN A 575 35.12 -6.62 35.45
CA GLN A 575 34.92 -6.72 34.01
C GLN A 575 33.42 -6.57 33.71
N THR A 576 33.07 -5.48 33.04
CA THR A 576 31.89 -5.43 32.17
C THR A 576 32.03 -6.57 31.17
N LEU A 577 31.21 -7.60 31.31
CA LEU A 577 31.15 -8.70 30.37
C LEU A 577 30.59 -8.11 29.06
N ILE A 578 31.48 -7.80 28.12
CA ILE A 578 31.08 -7.35 26.78
C ILE A 578 30.52 -8.59 26.08
N LEU A 579 29.19 -8.67 26.05
CA LEU A 579 28.47 -9.70 25.31
C LEU A 579 28.90 -9.63 23.84
N PRO A 580 29.06 -10.77 23.14
CA PRO A 580 29.69 -10.79 21.84
C PRO A 580 28.96 -9.89 20.85
N LEU A 581 29.78 -9.13 20.10
CA LEU A 581 29.42 -8.52 18.84
C LEU A 581 28.90 -9.61 17.87
N PRO A 582 28.06 -9.25 16.89
CA PRO A 582 27.28 -10.20 16.10
C PRO A 582 28.16 -11.23 15.35
N LEU A 583 27.60 -12.43 15.14
CA LEU A 583 28.17 -13.68 14.60
C LEU A 583 29.03 -13.61 13.31
N PHE A 584 29.24 -12.43 12.75
CA PHE A 584 30.03 -12.21 11.54
C PHE A 584 31.54 -12.13 11.75
N GLU A 585 32.04 -12.07 12.99
CA GLU A 585 33.48 -11.98 13.28
C GLU A 585 34.19 -13.35 13.35
N CYS A 586 33.53 -14.46 13.00
CA CYS A 586 34.15 -15.80 12.98
C CYS A 586 34.88 -16.17 11.66
N ARG A 587 35.44 -15.20 10.93
CA ARG A 587 36.47 -15.50 9.92
C ARG A 587 37.79 -14.94 10.46
N GLU A 588 38.70 -15.84 10.83
CA GLU A 588 40.03 -15.48 11.34
C GLU A 588 40.80 -14.60 10.34
N VAL A 589 41.64 -13.73 10.90
CA VAL A 589 42.72 -12.99 10.24
C VAL A 589 43.76 -13.96 9.69
#